data_AF-A0A1I8GEB9-F1
#
_entry.id   AF-A0A1I8GEB9-F1
#
_cell.length_a   1.000
_cell.length_b   1.000
_cell.length_c   1.000
_cell.angle_alpha   90.00
_cell.angle_beta   90.00
_cell.angle_gamma   90.00
#
_symmetry.space_group_name_H-M   'P 1'
#
loop_
_entity.id
_entity.type
_entity.pdbx_description
1 polymer ?
#
loop_
_entity_poly.entity_id
_entity_poly.type
_entity_poly.pdbx_seq_one_letter_code
_entity_poly.pdbx_strand_id
1 'polypeptide(L)'
;MPAVTTLAFYREPQTVDSFLRERPKSLLALRAACRQEIDAVLVVLREIELDYLHPHETQEDFIRENLFTFKRLMMAGGIREIRKTFDIENMMESLNSLGTESIKYTESMQKVRQLQQHVGDFLPEKFTPFNERLTKVMQCLRKYCLSFYRGTTQRSPDKYLDTPFKYEQKRLELTTRMQKIIMGLTEKFFVFGSVGLGLQGFSYNVQQLARRVGCGEISLLLLLPEACEQVREACQLLNNWIELDKEYVENLGNDLVGIELEQSSASRKYQEEYTKMVQLKHRQAAILKRIDAYEKELPDFQQKKKHVGRRHHLALVEMKKCEYHLHRAKTVLGDIKRHPETFFSEEEMQRAKLESTLELKRQKTIFPKISKKVEITESIVKHCAQRDSEHEADKRAAMELQFQIDKSSRIVAALQEKLERSTRYEKVLRHIFTLKQSPSSMKKIFHNLQMDDRLQNSLIKERSVSPTLMLAPEIEEYTLGNPIQMACRVVAKAIEQDWFRLYFQLPFYPPRGQVDLDADVDRINKRLVRGNRQELATEMLATWRRLHTRANVEALKEALGRIGRQDLSQRVDAHLARRLHVQASQQRSMQSMTTARQQDAVRTYTSLPAL
;
A
#
# COMPACT_ATOMS: atom_id res chain seq x y z
N MET A 1 26.99 31.38 34.05
CA MET A 1 25.87 30.95 33.19
C MET A 1 24.83 32.04 33.24
N PRO A 2 24.62 32.84 32.17
CA PRO A 2 23.60 33.88 32.21
C PRO A 2 22.21 33.24 32.17
N ALA A 3 21.28 33.82 32.94
CA ALA A 3 19.91 33.36 33.07
C ALA A 3 19.17 33.42 31.72
N VAL A 4 18.60 32.30 31.31
CA VAL A 4 17.70 32.23 30.15
C VAL A 4 16.39 32.92 30.54
N THR A 5 16.25 34.19 30.17
CA THR A 5 14.98 34.90 30.18
C THR A 5 14.10 34.34 29.06
N THR A 6 13.32 33.30 29.36
CA THR A 6 12.21 32.90 28.50
C THR A 6 11.08 33.92 28.62
N LEU A 7 11.18 35.00 27.84
CA LEU A 7 10.03 35.83 27.49
C LEU A 7 9.02 34.94 26.76
N ALA A 8 8.07 34.39 27.50
CA ALA A 8 6.90 33.74 26.96
C ALA A 8 5.99 34.82 26.35
N PHE A 9 6.30 35.22 25.11
CA PHE A 9 5.35 35.98 24.29
C PHE A 9 4.09 35.11 24.16
N TYR A 10 3.01 35.52 24.83
CA TYR A 10 1.66 35.02 24.57
C TYR A 10 1.31 35.38 23.12
N ARG A 11 1.76 34.54 22.17
CA ARG A 11 1.33 34.64 20.79
C ARG A 11 -0.08 34.10 20.72
N GLU A 12 -1.00 34.90 20.19
CA GLU A 12 -2.38 34.51 19.96
C GLU A 12 -2.48 33.10 19.32
N PRO A 13 -3.47 32.29 19.73
CA PRO A 13 -3.74 31.01 19.08
C PRO A 13 -4.06 31.24 17.60
N GLN A 14 -3.41 30.45 16.73
CA GLN A 14 -3.63 30.57 15.29
C GLN A 14 -5.03 30.06 14.94
N THR A 15 -5.82 30.86 14.23
CA THR A 15 -7.15 30.50 13.72
C THR A 15 -7.07 29.91 12.32
N VAL A 16 -8.18 29.34 11.83
CA VAL A 16 -8.26 28.81 10.45
C VAL A 16 -7.95 29.91 9.41
N ASP A 17 -8.45 31.13 9.62
CA ASP A 17 -8.17 32.28 8.75
C ASP A 17 -6.70 32.72 8.79
N SER A 18 -6.04 32.57 9.94
CA SER A 18 -4.61 32.89 10.07
C SER A 18 -3.73 31.99 9.19
N PHE A 19 -4.14 30.74 8.91
CA PHE A 19 -3.32 29.80 8.12
C PHE A 19 -3.23 30.11 6.63
N LEU A 20 -4.04 31.07 6.14
CA LEU A 20 -3.91 31.63 4.80
C LEU A 20 -2.78 32.66 4.72
N ARG A 21 -2.49 33.35 5.82
CA ARG A 21 -1.51 34.44 5.90
C ARG A 21 -0.20 34.00 6.56
N GLU A 22 -0.29 33.09 7.51
CA GLU A 22 0.81 32.62 8.34
C GLU A 22 0.97 31.11 8.29
N ARG A 23 2.20 30.65 8.43
CA ARG A 23 2.50 29.22 8.50
C ARG A 23 1.91 28.63 9.79
N PRO A 24 1.26 27.45 9.75
CA PRO A 24 0.97 26.70 10.96
C PRO A 24 2.26 26.44 11.76
N LYS A 25 2.19 26.66 13.08
CA LYS A 25 3.29 26.33 14.01
C LYS A 25 3.57 24.82 14.00
N SER A 26 2.51 24.02 14.07
CA SER A 26 2.56 22.56 14.03
C SER A 26 1.26 21.96 13.46
N LEU A 27 1.27 20.67 13.09
CA LEU A 27 0.05 19.95 12.72
C LEU A 27 -0.92 19.86 13.91
N LEU A 28 -0.41 19.78 15.13
CA LEU A 28 -1.24 19.78 16.34
C LEU A 28 -1.98 21.11 16.50
N ALA A 29 -1.30 22.24 16.30
CA ALA A 29 -1.92 23.56 16.32
C ALA A 29 -2.97 23.72 15.21
N LEU A 30 -2.70 23.20 14.01
CA LEU A 30 -3.67 23.17 12.91
C LEU A 30 -4.93 22.37 13.30
N ARG A 31 -4.76 21.15 13.83
CA ARG A 31 -5.87 20.28 14.24
C ARG A 31 -6.72 20.93 15.33
N ALA A 32 -6.09 21.56 16.32
CA ALA A 32 -6.77 22.27 17.40
C ALA A 32 -7.59 23.46 16.88
N ALA A 33 -7.00 24.26 16.00
CA ALA A 33 -7.68 25.40 15.39
C ALA A 33 -8.87 24.97 14.51
N CYS A 34 -8.73 23.89 13.74
CA CYS A 34 -9.86 23.32 12.99
C CYS A 34 -10.97 22.82 13.90
N ARG A 35 -10.66 22.15 15.03
CA ARG A 35 -11.67 21.73 16.01
C ARG A 35 -12.40 22.91 16.63
N GLN A 36 -11.65 23.93 17.04
CA GLN A 36 -12.24 25.15 17.60
C GLN A 36 -13.22 25.82 16.63
N GLU A 37 -12.88 25.84 15.33
CA GLU A 37 -13.77 26.37 14.30
C GLU A 37 -15.02 25.50 14.10
N ILE A 38 -14.87 24.16 14.16
CA ILE A 38 -16.00 23.22 14.09
C ILE A 38 -16.93 23.41 15.29
N ASP A 39 -16.39 23.54 16.49
CA ASP A 39 -17.18 23.78 17.71
C ASP A 39 -17.91 25.13 17.62
N ALA A 40 -17.24 26.17 17.12
CA ALA A 40 -17.85 27.48 16.89
C ALA A 40 -18.95 27.44 15.81
N VAL A 41 -18.84 26.57 14.80
CA VAL A 41 -19.93 26.33 13.82
C VAL A 41 -21.13 25.68 14.51
N LEU A 42 -20.92 24.70 15.38
CA LEU A 42 -22.00 24.02 16.11
C LEU A 42 -22.72 24.94 17.11
N VAL A 43 -21.99 25.85 17.75
CA VAL A 43 -22.59 26.88 18.62
C VAL A 43 -23.50 27.80 17.81
N VAL A 44 -23.02 28.33 16.68
CA VAL A 44 -23.83 29.20 15.81
C VAL A 44 -25.03 28.45 15.21
N LEU A 45 -24.88 27.16 14.88
CA LEU A 45 -26.00 26.33 14.44
C LEU A 45 -27.08 26.26 15.52
N ARG A 46 -26.69 26.04 16.78
CA ARG A 46 -27.63 25.98 17.90
C ARG A 46 -28.33 27.32 18.13
N GLU A 47 -27.63 28.44 17.97
CA GLU A 47 -28.21 29.77 18.05
C GLU A 47 -29.26 29.99 16.94
N ILE A 48 -28.97 29.60 15.69
CA ILE A 48 -29.92 29.69 14.58
C ILE A 48 -31.13 28.77 14.81
N GLU A 49 -30.92 27.58 15.36
CA GLU A 49 -32.02 26.68 15.73
C GLU A 49 -32.92 27.30 16.80
N LEU A 50 -32.38 28.00 17.79
CA LEU A 50 -33.15 28.69 18.84
C LEU A 50 -33.77 30.03 18.39
N ASP A 51 -33.21 30.65 17.34
CA ASP A 51 -33.78 31.83 16.69
C ASP A 51 -35.00 31.44 15.84
N TYR A 52 -34.93 30.26 15.21
CA TYR A 52 -36.02 29.72 14.40
C TYR A 52 -37.09 28.98 15.21
N LEU A 53 -36.67 28.12 16.14
CA LEU A 53 -37.53 27.37 17.06
C LEU A 53 -37.55 28.14 18.37
N HIS A 54 -38.71 28.44 18.95
CA HIS A 54 -38.74 29.16 20.23
C HIS A 54 -37.87 28.44 21.30
N PRO A 55 -37.34 29.14 22.33
CA PRO A 55 -36.29 28.63 23.24
C PRO A 55 -36.56 27.31 23.98
N HIS A 56 -37.78 26.77 23.90
CA HIS A 56 -38.23 25.53 24.53
C HIS A 56 -38.88 24.54 23.55
N GLU A 57 -38.88 24.83 22.25
CA GLU A 57 -39.48 23.99 21.22
C GLU A 57 -38.43 23.09 20.57
N THR A 58 -38.74 21.80 20.47
CA THR A 58 -37.95 20.89 19.65
C THR A 58 -38.38 20.98 18.18
N GLN A 59 -37.54 20.48 17.27
CA GLN A 59 -37.91 20.30 15.87
C GLN A 59 -39.19 19.45 15.73
N GLU A 60 -39.41 18.47 16.62
CA GLU A 60 -40.64 17.67 16.62
C GLU A 60 -41.86 18.49 17.02
N ASP A 61 -41.74 19.36 18.03
CA ASP A 61 -42.83 20.20 18.51
C ASP A 61 -43.25 21.22 17.44
N PHE A 62 -42.28 21.90 16.83
CA PHE A 62 -42.51 22.82 15.72
C PHE A 62 -43.23 22.12 14.54
N ILE A 63 -42.80 20.91 14.18
CA ILE A 63 -43.45 20.15 13.11
C ILE A 63 -44.89 19.83 13.52
N ARG A 64 -45.13 19.32 14.74
CA ARG A 64 -46.47 18.94 15.22
C ARG A 64 -47.44 20.11 15.26
N GLU A 65 -46.99 21.27 15.73
CA GLU A 65 -47.80 22.47 15.83
C GLU A 65 -48.29 22.93 14.44
N ASN A 66 -47.41 22.86 13.43
CA ASN A 66 -47.74 23.29 12.07
C ASN A 66 -48.43 22.19 11.25
N LEU A 67 -48.22 20.91 11.58
CA LEU A 67 -48.73 19.76 10.83
C LEU A 67 -50.25 19.75 10.71
N PHE A 68 -50.96 20.08 11.80
CA PHE A 68 -52.43 20.12 11.79
C PHE A 68 -52.96 21.16 10.80
N THR A 69 -52.36 22.36 10.79
CA THR A 69 -52.71 23.44 9.88
C THR A 69 -52.51 23.02 8.42
N PHE A 70 -51.37 22.40 8.10
CA PHE A 70 -51.11 21.88 6.77
C PHE A 70 -52.10 20.79 6.36
N LYS A 71 -52.32 19.77 7.19
CA LYS A 71 -53.25 18.66 6.86
C LYS A 71 -54.67 19.17 6.64
N ARG A 72 -55.14 20.11 7.47
CA ARG A 72 -56.47 20.72 7.31
C ARG A 72 -56.61 21.45 5.96
N LEU A 73 -55.60 22.23 5.57
CA LEU A 73 -55.61 22.96 4.29
C LEU A 73 -55.46 22.02 3.09
N MET A 74 -54.59 21.00 3.19
CA MET A 74 -54.39 20.00 2.15
C MET A 74 -55.67 19.20 1.87
N MET A 75 -56.40 18.78 2.91
CA MET A 75 -57.69 18.11 2.75
C MET A 75 -58.73 19.02 2.07
N ALA A 76 -58.83 20.27 2.51
CA ALA A 76 -59.79 21.23 1.95
C ALA A 76 -59.43 21.66 0.51
N GLY A 77 -58.14 21.75 0.18
CA GLY A 77 -57.64 22.12 -1.14
C GLY A 77 -57.44 20.93 -2.10
N GLY A 78 -57.71 19.69 -1.67
CA GLY A 78 -57.57 18.49 -2.49
C GLY A 78 -56.13 18.12 -2.88
N ILE A 79 -55.13 18.56 -2.12
CA ILE A 79 -53.71 18.33 -2.41
C ILE A 79 -53.17 17.21 -1.53
N ARG A 80 -52.47 16.25 -2.14
CA ARG A 80 -51.92 15.08 -1.44
C ARG A 80 -50.55 15.33 -0.83
N GLU A 81 -49.71 16.14 -1.47
CA GLU A 81 -48.34 16.37 -1.04
C GLU A 81 -47.89 17.79 -1.40
N ILE A 82 -47.03 18.37 -0.55
CA ILE A 82 -46.39 19.67 -0.75
C ILE A 82 -44.89 19.43 -0.92
N ARG A 83 -44.45 19.40 -2.19
CA ARG A 83 -43.05 19.14 -2.55
C ARG A 83 -42.32 20.40 -2.99
N LYS A 84 -43.05 21.42 -3.44
CA LYS A 84 -42.51 22.71 -3.90
C LYS A 84 -43.38 23.89 -3.50
N THR A 85 -42.83 25.09 -3.60
CA THR A 85 -43.54 26.37 -3.39
C THR A 85 -44.81 26.49 -4.21
N PHE A 86 -44.77 26.08 -5.49
CA PHE A 86 -45.94 26.10 -6.38
C PHE A 86 -47.10 25.23 -5.89
N ASP A 87 -46.83 24.15 -5.14
CA ASP A 87 -47.91 23.31 -4.59
C ASP A 87 -48.68 24.06 -3.48
N ILE A 88 -47.98 24.92 -2.73
CA ILE A 88 -48.61 25.80 -1.73
C ILE A 88 -49.45 26.85 -2.43
N GLU A 89 -48.95 27.47 -3.51
CA GLU A 89 -49.70 28.46 -4.30
C GLU A 89 -50.98 27.86 -4.88
N ASN A 90 -50.89 26.67 -5.49
CA ASN A 90 -52.06 25.93 -5.99
C ASN A 90 -53.06 25.60 -4.88
N MET A 91 -52.57 25.26 -3.68
CA MET A 91 -53.42 25.02 -2.51
C MET A 91 -54.23 26.27 -2.17
N MET A 92 -53.55 27.43 -2.15
CA MET A 92 -54.19 28.70 -1.82
C MET A 92 -55.20 29.12 -2.89
N GLU A 93 -54.88 28.96 -4.17
CA GLU A 93 -55.81 29.26 -5.28
C GLU A 93 -57.06 28.37 -5.22
N SER A 94 -56.88 27.07 -5.00
CA SER A 94 -57.98 26.11 -4.87
C SER A 94 -58.90 26.47 -3.70
N LEU A 95 -58.32 26.86 -2.55
CA LEU A 95 -59.09 27.27 -1.37
C LEU A 95 -59.83 28.61 -1.59
N ASN A 96 -59.22 29.57 -2.30
CA ASN A 96 -59.87 30.83 -2.64
C ASN A 96 -61.04 30.65 -3.61
N SER A 97 -61.00 29.62 -4.46
CA SER A 97 -62.09 29.28 -5.38
C SER A 97 -63.36 28.77 -4.69
N LEU A 98 -63.29 28.42 -3.39
CA LEU A 98 -64.42 27.98 -2.56
C LEU A 98 -65.36 29.13 -2.14
N GLY A 99 -65.11 30.37 -2.57
CA GLY A 99 -65.99 31.51 -2.29
C GLY A 99 -66.09 31.82 -0.79
N THR A 100 -67.31 31.89 -0.25
CA THR A 100 -67.55 32.23 1.17
C THR A 100 -67.01 31.19 2.16
N GLU A 101 -66.80 29.94 1.74
CA GLU A 101 -66.22 28.91 2.62
C GLU A 101 -64.73 29.12 2.87
N SER A 102 -64.05 29.89 2.03
CA SER A 102 -62.63 30.24 2.19
C SER A 102 -62.34 31.02 3.49
N ILE A 103 -63.35 31.74 4.01
CA ILE A 103 -63.26 32.54 5.24
C ILE A 103 -62.89 31.67 6.45
N LYS A 104 -63.31 30.39 6.46
CA LYS A 104 -63.02 29.43 7.53
C LYS A 104 -61.53 29.04 7.60
N TYR A 105 -60.76 29.32 6.55
CA TYR A 105 -59.37 28.91 6.39
C TYR A 105 -58.39 30.09 6.31
N THR A 106 -58.87 31.34 6.31
CA THR A 106 -58.04 32.53 6.05
C THR A 106 -56.85 32.66 7.00
N GLU A 107 -57.07 32.44 8.31
CA GLU A 107 -56.01 32.48 9.32
C GLU A 107 -54.95 31.39 9.10
N SER A 108 -55.39 30.16 8.83
CA SER A 108 -54.50 29.03 8.50
C SER A 108 -53.70 29.27 7.22
N MET A 109 -54.33 29.83 6.18
CA MET A 109 -53.67 30.19 4.92
C MET A 109 -52.61 31.27 5.16
N GLN A 110 -52.90 32.26 6.00
CA GLN A 110 -51.93 33.29 6.38
C GLN A 110 -50.75 32.70 7.15
N LYS A 111 -50.99 31.80 8.11
CA LYS A 111 -49.91 31.11 8.86
C LYS A 111 -48.99 30.32 7.92
N VAL A 112 -49.54 29.57 6.96
CA VAL A 112 -48.73 28.82 5.98
C VAL A 112 -47.95 29.74 5.03
N ARG A 113 -48.53 30.85 4.57
CA ARG A 113 -47.81 31.84 3.74
C ARG A 113 -46.66 32.49 4.50
N GLN A 114 -46.90 32.89 5.75
CA GLN A 114 -45.87 33.43 6.62
C GLN A 114 -44.73 32.43 6.83
N LEU A 115 -45.06 31.16 7.05
CA LEU A 115 -44.05 30.13 7.19
C LEU A 115 -43.26 29.89 5.89
N GLN A 116 -43.94 29.81 4.75
CA GLN A 116 -43.27 29.66 3.45
C GLN A 116 -42.31 30.81 3.18
N GLN A 117 -42.73 32.05 3.44
CA GLN A 117 -41.90 33.23 3.26
C GLN A 117 -40.72 33.23 4.24
N HIS A 118 -40.97 32.93 5.51
CA HIS A 118 -39.93 32.84 6.52
C HIS A 118 -38.88 31.79 6.16
N VAL A 119 -39.29 30.59 5.73
CA VAL A 119 -38.38 29.54 5.25
C VAL A 119 -37.58 29.97 4.02
N GLY A 120 -38.23 30.67 3.07
CA GLY A 120 -37.61 31.14 1.84
C GLY A 120 -36.55 32.21 2.05
N ASP A 121 -36.77 33.12 3.01
CA ASP A 121 -35.86 34.23 3.29
C ASP A 121 -34.80 33.84 4.34
N PHE A 122 -35.22 33.24 5.45
CA PHE A 122 -34.36 32.98 6.61
C PHE A 122 -33.33 31.87 6.36
N LEU A 123 -33.74 30.71 5.82
CA LEU A 123 -32.83 29.56 5.73
C LEU A 123 -31.66 29.80 4.77
N PRO A 124 -31.86 30.30 3.52
CA PRO A 124 -30.73 30.56 2.62
C PRO A 124 -29.76 31.60 3.20
N GLU A 125 -30.27 32.68 3.80
CA GLU A 125 -29.43 33.73 4.38
C GLU A 125 -28.59 33.20 5.54
N LYS A 126 -29.20 32.47 6.47
CA LYS A 126 -28.54 31.98 7.69
C LYS A 126 -27.60 30.80 7.45
N PHE A 127 -27.88 29.95 6.45
CA PHE A 127 -27.06 28.76 6.19
C PHE A 127 -25.94 28.96 5.17
N THR A 128 -26.00 29.99 4.32
CA THR A 128 -24.91 30.32 3.38
C THR A 128 -23.55 30.55 4.07
N PRO A 129 -23.45 31.25 5.22
CA PRO A 129 -22.19 31.41 5.94
C PRO A 129 -21.53 30.10 6.38
N PHE A 130 -22.31 29.04 6.64
CA PHE A 130 -21.75 27.73 6.98
C PHE A 130 -20.94 27.14 5.82
N ASN A 131 -21.39 27.35 4.58
CA ASN A 131 -20.65 26.88 3.40
C ASN A 131 -19.24 27.44 3.37
N GLU A 132 -19.09 28.74 3.65
CA GLU A 132 -17.77 29.39 3.66
C GLU A 132 -16.89 28.86 4.79
N ARG A 133 -17.41 28.82 6.01
CA ARG A 133 -16.66 28.35 7.21
C ARG A 133 -16.22 26.90 7.05
N LEU A 134 -17.14 26.00 6.68
CA LEU A 134 -16.84 24.58 6.47
C LEU A 134 -15.89 24.35 5.28
N THR A 135 -16.02 25.14 4.21
CA THR A 135 -15.09 25.09 3.06
C THR A 135 -13.68 25.47 3.48
N LYS A 136 -13.51 26.51 4.31
CA LYS A 136 -12.18 26.93 4.81
C LYS A 136 -11.52 25.84 5.64
N VAL A 137 -12.27 25.19 6.55
CA VAL A 137 -11.75 24.07 7.34
C VAL A 137 -11.36 22.91 6.43
N MET A 138 -12.22 22.51 5.50
CA MET A 138 -11.93 21.45 4.52
C MET A 138 -10.67 21.76 3.70
N GLN A 139 -10.50 22.99 3.23
CA GLN A 139 -9.31 23.40 2.46
C GLN A 139 -8.02 23.31 3.30
N CYS A 140 -8.08 23.69 4.58
CA CYS A 140 -6.96 23.57 5.50
C CYS A 140 -6.56 22.10 5.71
N LEU A 141 -7.53 21.23 6.02
CA LEU A 141 -7.27 19.80 6.17
C LEU A 141 -6.72 19.20 4.88
N ARG A 142 -7.31 19.53 3.72
CA ARG A 142 -6.82 19.06 2.41
C ARG A 142 -5.39 19.49 2.11
N LYS A 143 -4.99 20.68 2.54
CA LYS A 143 -3.64 21.23 2.30
C LYS A 143 -2.58 20.56 3.17
N TYR A 144 -2.86 20.33 4.46
CA TYR A 144 -1.84 19.90 5.43
C TYR A 144 -1.95 18.44 5.88
N CYS A 145 -3.14 17.84 5.90
CA CYS A 145 -3.37 16.43 6.25
C CYS A 145 -3.13 15.53 5.02
N LEU A 146 -1.90 15.54 4.50
CA LEU A 146 -1.49 14.76 3.32
C LEU A 146 -1.10 13.32 3.67
N SER A 147 -1.31 12.31 2.83
CA SER A 147 -0.73 10.98 3.12
C SER A 147 0.80 10.95 2.95
N PHE A 148 1.32 11.81 2.07
CA PHE A 148 2.68 11.72 1.47
C PHE A 148 2.95 10.38 0.77
N TYR A 149 1.92 9.58 0.52
CA TYR A 149 2.02 8.32 -0.18
C TYR A 149 1.80 8.56 -1.68
N ARG A 150 2.72 8.04 -2.50
CA ARG A 150 2.68 8.17 -3.97
C ARG A 150 2.53 6.86 -4.72
N GLY A 151 2.26 5.76 -4.01
CA GLY A 151 2.08 4.47 -4.66
C GLY A 151 0.94 4.54 -5.68
N THR A 152 1.31 4.45 -6.95
CA THR A 152 0.40 4.35 -8.10
C THR A 152 -0.53 3.17 -7.91
N THR A 153 -1.85 3.40 -7.99
CA THR A 153 -2.90 2.57 -8.63
C THR A 153 -2.73 1.03 -8.69
N GLN A 154 -2.01 0.41 -7.76
CA GLN A 154 -2.02 -1.03 -7.60
C GLN A 154 -3.33 -1.40 -6.91
N ARG A 155 -4.05 -2.38 -7.49
CA ARG A 155 -5.32 -2.91 -6.92
C ARG A 155 -5.14 -3.47 -5.50
N SER A 156 -3.91 -3.75 -5.09
CA SER A 156 -3.54 -4.10 -3.71
C SER A 156 -2.20 -3.46 -3.33
N PRO A 157 -2.09 -2.74 -2.21
CA PRO A 157 -0.81 -2.31 -1.68
C PRO A 157 -0.01 -3.52 -1.17
N ASP A 158 1.32 -3.38 -1.11
CA ASP A 158 2.14 -4.31 -0.33
C ASP A 158 1.69 -4.28 1.14
N LYS A 159 1.80 -5.41 1.86
CA LYS A 159 1.44 -5.52 3.28
C LYS A 159 2.09 -4.41 4.11
N TYR A 160 3.32 -4.05 3.77
CA TYR A 160 4.10 -3.02 4.48
C TYR A 160 3.66 -1.58 4.20
N LEU A 161 2.80 -1.32 3.20
CA LEU A 161 2.34 0.03 2.83
C LEU A 161 0.81 0.16 2.92
N ASP A 162 0.15 -0.71 3.66
CA ASP A 162 -1.30 -0.75 3.77
C ASP A 162 -1.86 0.48 4.52
N THR A 163 -1.23 0.88 5.63
CA THR A 163 -1.59 2.08 6.41
C THR A 163 -1.59 3.37 5.58
N PRO A 164 -0.49 3.75 4.88
CA PRO A 164 -0.49 4.94 4.04
C PRO A 164 -1.47 4.86 2.85
N PHE A 165 -1.69 3.67 2.30
CA PHE A 165 -2.67 3.45 1.23
C PHE A 165 -4.11 3.66 1.72
N LYS A 166 -4.51 3.00 2.82
CA LYS A 166 -5.85 3.11 3.40
C LYS A 166 -6.17 4.54 3.85
N TYR A 167 -5.18 5.22 4.41
CA TYR A 167 -5.35 6.63 4.80
C TYR A 167 -5.63 7.52 3.58
N GLU A 168 -4.90 7.34 2.47
CA GLU A 168 -5.15 8.09 1.24
C GLU A 168 -6.55 7.83 0.67
N GLN A 169 -7.02 6.58 0.67
CA GLN A 169 -8.37 6.23 0.23
C GLN A 169 -9.45 6.91 1.09
N LYS A 170 -9.37 6.77 2.42
CA LYS A 170 -10.32 7.40 3.35
C LYS A 170 -10.34 8.91 3.19
N ARG A 171 -9.17 9.53 3.01
CA ARG A 171 -9.05 10.98 2.77
C ARG A 171 -9.81 11.44 1.53
N LEU A 172 -9.68 10.70 0.42
CA LEU A 172 -10.39 11.01 -0.83
C LEU A 172 -11.91 10.83 -0.67
N GLU A 173 -12.33 9.78 0.02
CA GLU A 173 -13.73 9.53 0.35
C GLU A 173 -14.33 10.68 1.19
N LEU A 174 -13.66 11.05 2.28
CA LEU A 174 -14.07 12.15 3.16
C LEU A 174 -14.13 13.48 2.42
N THR A 175 -13.14 13.77 1.56
CA THR A 175 -13.15 14.98 0.73
C THR A 175 -14.38 15.00 -0.18
N THR A 176 -14.69 13.88 -0.83
CA THR A 176 -15.81 13.78 -1.77
C THR A 176 -17.15 13.90 -1.05
N ARG A 177 -17.30 13.26 0.11
CA ARG A 177 -18.52 13.34 0.93
C ARG A 177 -18.73 14.76 1.47
N MET A 178 -17.68 15.39 1.97
CA MET A 178 -17.74 16.77 2.47
C MET A 178 -18.16 17.76 1.39
N GLN A 179 -17.59 17.64 0.18
CA GLN A 179 -17.98 18.47 -0.95
C GLN A 179 -19.46 18.32 -1.30
N LYS A 180 -20.00 17.10 -1.28
CA LYS A 180 -21.42 16.85 -1.52
C LYS A 180 -22.31 17.53 -0.47
N ILE A 181 -21.93 17.46 0.80
CA ILE A 181 -22.72 18.09 1.88
C ILE A 181 -22.69 19.61 1.77
N ILE A 182 -21.52 20.21 1.55
CA ILE A 182 -21.39 21.67 1.38
C ILE A 182 -22.22 22.17 0.18
N MET A 183 -22.18 21.45 -0.95
CA MET A 183 -23.03 21.81 -2.11
C MET A 183 -24.52 21.65 -1.80
N GLY A 184 -24.88 20.61 -1.03
CA GLY A 184 -26.26 20.29 -0.67
C GLY A 184 -26.93 21.23 0.34
N LEU A 185 -26.15 21.98 1.14
CA LEU A 185 -26.66 22.86 2.20
C LEU A 185 -27.62 23.93 1.69
N THR A 186 -27.33 24.53 0.54
CA THR A 186 -28.18 25.58 -0.06
C THR A 186 -29.00 25.08 -1.26
N GLU A 187 -28.56 24.00 -1.90
CA GLU A 187 -29.23 23.43 -3.08
C GLU A 187 -30.66 22.96 -2.74
N LYS A 188 -30.89 22.40 -1.56
CA LYS A 188 -32.21 21.87 -1.18
C LYS A 188 -33.30 22.93 -1.08
N PHE A 189 -32.95 24.16 -0.67
CA PHE A 189 -33.88 25.28 -0.65
C PHE A 189 -34.28 25.67 -2.09
N PHE A 190 -33.32 25.72 -3.01
CA PHE A 190 -33.59 26.00 -4.42
C PHE A 190 -34.43 24.89 -5.08
N VAL A 191 -34.11 23.63 -4.80
CA VAL A 191 -34.85 22.47 -5.32
C VAL A 191 -36.30 22.49 -4.84
N PHE A 192 -36.56 22.81 -3.57
CA PHE A 192 -37.90 23.02 -3.05
C PHE A 192 -38.61 24.21 -3.73
N GLY A 193 -37.89 25.31 -4.00
CA GLY A 193 -38.46 26.48 -4.67
C GLY A 193 -38.86 26.29 -6.14
N SER A 194 -38.36 25.25 -6.82
CA SER A 194 -38.49 25.13 -8.28
C SER A 194 -38.85 23.73 -8.79
N VAL A 195 -38.05 22.72 -8.44
CA VAL A 195 -38.15 21.36 -9.02
C VAL A 195 -39.09 20.46 -8.23
N GLY A 196 -39.10 20.59 -6.91
CA GLY A 196 -39.82 19.72 -5.98
C GLY A 196 -38.89 18.75 -5.26
N LEU A 197 -39.09 18.64 -3.95
CA LEU A 197 -38.32 17.79 -3.05
C LEU A 197 -39.26 16.73 -2.45
N GLY A 198 -39.00 15.46 -2.72
CA GLY A 198 -39.71 14.35 -2.07
C GLY A 198 -38.99 13.86 -0.81
N LEU A 199 -39.66 13.04 0.01
CA LEU A 199 -39.09 12.51 1.26
C LEU A 199 -37.74 11.80 1.07
N GLN A 200 -37.54 11.12 -0.06
CA GLN A 200 -36.28 10.43 -0.39
C GLN A 200 -35.09 11.38 -0.61
N GLY A 201 -35.35 12.66 -0.87
CA GLY A 201 -34.33 13.69 -1.02
C GLY A 201 -33.72 14.16 0.31
N PHE A 202 -34.26 13.74 1.44
CA PHE A 202 -33.78 14.09 2.79
C PHE A 202 -32.79 13.05 3.34
N SER A 203 -31.97 13.47 4.30
CA SER A 203 -31.09 12.59 5.06
C SER A 203 -31.88 11.52 5.82
N TYR A 204 -31.24 10.40 6.13
CA TYR A 204 -31.90 9.28 6.82
C TYR A 204 -32.54 9.71 8.15
N ASN A 205 -31.85 10.53 8.93
CA ASN A 205 -32.34 10.99 10.23
C ASN A 205 -33.61 11.85 10.10
N VAL A 206 -33.66 12.73 9.09
CA VAL A 206 -34.85 13.53 8.79
C VAL A 206 -35.98 12.68 8.22
N GLN A 207 -35.69 11.64 7.44
CA GLN A 207 -36.70 10.68 7.00
C GLN A 207 -37.33 9.93 8.18
N GLN A 208 -36.54 9.55 9.18
CA GLN A 208 -37.06 8.92 10.40
C GLN A 208 -37.88 9.91 11.23
N LEU A 209 -37.45 11.16 11.37
CA LEU A 209 -38.23 12.23 11.98
C LEU A 209 -39.59 12.39 11.29
N ALA A 210 -39.59 12.49 9.96
CA ALA A 210 -40.80 12.65 9.17
C ALA A 210 -41.78 11.49 9.32
N ARG A 211 -41.27 10.25 9.40
CA ARG A 211 -42.09 9.05 9.63
C ARG A 211 -42.68 9.00 11.04
N ARG A 212 -41.88 9.37 12.06
CA ARG A 212 -42.34 9.40 13.46
C ARG A 212 -43.44 10.43 13.69
N VAL A 213 -43.34 11.60 13.07
CA VAL A 213 -44.31 12.69 13.22
C VAL A 213 -45.45 12.62 12.18
N GLY A 214 -45.28 11.83 11.11
CA GLY A 214 -46.28 11.67 10.06
C GLY A 214 -46.41 12.89 9.14
N CYS A 215 -45.28 13.55 8.83
CA CYS A 215 -45.19 14.75 8.00
C CYS A 215 -44.43 14.55 6.67
N GLY A 216 -44.21 13.30 6.24
CA GLY A 216 -43.44 12.99 5.03
C GLY A 216 -44.01 13.55 3.72
N GLU A 217 -45.27 13.97 3.73
CA GLU A 217 -45.98 14.58 2.60
C GLU A 217 -45.72 16.10 2.48
N ILE A 218 -45.12 16.73 3.51
CA ILE A 218 -44.94 18.18 3.60
C ILE A 218 -43.45 18.49 3.72
N SER A 219 -42.78 18.62 2.58
CA SER A 219 -41.33 18.83 2.54
C SER A 219 -40.88 20.15 3.15
N LEU A 220 -41.75 21.18 3.15
CA LEU A 220 -41.45 22.49 3.75
C LEU A 220 -41.04 22.37 5.23
N LEU A 221 -41.75 21.53 6.00
CA LEU A 221 -41.49 21.35 7.44
C LEU A 221 -40.18 20.61 7.74
N LEU A 222 -39.58 19.98 6.73
CA LEU A 222 -38.36 19.17 6.86
C LEU A 222 -37.09 19.93 6.45
N LEU A 223 -37.21 21.14 5.87
CA LEU A 223 -36.08 21.90 5.35
C LEU A 223 -35.11 22.37 6.45
N LEU A 224 -35.61 22.88 7.57
CA LEU A 224 -34.77 23.27 8.71
C LEU A 224 -34.08 22.03 9.34
N PRO A 225 -34.81 20.96 9.74
CA PRO A 225 -34.18 19.74 10.24
C PRO A 225 -33.06 19.22 9.35
N GLU A 226 -33.27 19.25 8.03
CA GLU A 226 -32.28 18.81 7.06
C GLU A 226 -31.04 19.69 7.01
N ALA A 227 -31.21 21.00 6.98
CA ALA A 227 -30.09 21.92 6.96
C ALA A 227 -29.24 21.77 8.23
N CYS A 228 -29.89 21.63 9.39
CA CYS A 228 -29.22 21.41 10.66
C CYS A 228 -28.48 20.07 10.68
N GLU A 229 -29.10 19.01 10.19
CA GLU A 229 -28.49 17.69 10.12
C GLU A 229 -27.28 17.66 9.19
N GLN A 230 -27.35 18.34 8.04
CA GLN A 230 -26.22 18.47 7.11
C GLN A 230 -25.02 19.20 7.73
N VAL A 231 -25.26 20.29 8.48
CA VAL A 231 -24.17 20.99 9.19
C VAL A 231 -23.56 20.08 10.26
N ARG A 232 -24.37 19.35 11.03
CA ARG A 232 -23.88 18.39 12.03
C ARG A 232 -23.07 17.26 11.39
N GLU A 233 -23.56 16.67 10.31
CA GLU A 233 -22.86 15.63 9.55
C GLU A 233 -21.52 16.15 9.03
N ALA A 234 -21.50 17.35 8.44
CA ALA A 234 -20.28 18.01 7.98
C ALA A 234 -19.24 18.17 9.11
N CYS A 235 -19.69 18.67 10.27
CA CYS A 235 -18.83 18.84 11.45
C CYS A 235 -18.27 17.50 11.94
N GLN A 236 -19.09 16.46 12.02
CA GLN A 236 -18.66 15.11 12.40
C GLN A 236 -17.64 14.54 11.42
N LEU A 237 -17.84 14.69 10.10
CA LEU A 237 -16.89 14.22 9.09
C LEU A 237 -15.54 14.94 9.17
N LEU A 238 -15.54 16.25 9.40
CA LEU A 238 -14.31 17.02 9.59
C LEU A 238 -13.56 16.58 10.86
N ASN A 239 -14.27 16.36 11.97
CA ASN A 239 -13.69 15.82 13.20
C ASN A 239 -13.11 14.41 12.98
N ASN A 240 -13.83 13.54 12.30
CA ASN A 240 -13.36 12.21 11.94
C ASN A 240 -12.09 12.27 11.08
N TRP A 241 -12.00 13.22 10.14
CA TRP A 241 -10.77 13.41 9.36
C TRP A 241 -9.60 13.83 10.26
N ILE A 242 -9.82 14.75 11.20
CA ILE A 242 -8.79 15.19 12.15
C ILE A 242 -8.28 14.02 12.99
N GLU A 243 -9.17 13.18 13.51
CA GLU A 243 -8.79 11.98 14.28
C GLU A 243 -8.05 10.96 13.41
N LEU A 244 -8.54 10.68 12.21
CA LEU A 244 -7.87 9.77 11.27
C LEU A 244 -6.45 10.23 10.91
N ASP A 245 -6.21 11.54 10.73
CA ASP A 245 -4.85 12.06 10.49
C ASP A 245 -3.96 11.96 11.72
N LYS A 246 -4.53 11.99 12.93
CA LYS A 246 -3.80 11.76 14.19
C LYS A 246 -3.41 10.29 14.33
N GLU A 247 -4.39 9.39 14.24
CA GLU A 247 -4.19 7.94 14.28
C GLU A 247 -3.24 7.46 13.17
N TYR A 248 -3.27 8.08 11.99
CA TYR A 248 -2.36 7.75 10.90
C TYR A 248 -0.89 7.87 11.32
N VAL A 249 -0.52 8.93 12.06
CA VAL A 249 0.87 9.11 12.53
C VAL A 249 1.25 8.05 13.55
N GLU A 250 0.34 7.69 14.46
CA GLU A 250 0.55 6.64 15.46
C GLU A 250 0.69 5.26 14.79
N ASN A 251 -0.19 4.94 13.84
CA ASN A 251 -0.15 3.69 13.08
C ASN A 251 1.12 3.55 12.24
N LEU A 252 1.59 4.62 11.59
CA LEU A 252 2.89 4.61 10.90
C LEU A 252 4.06 4.31 11.86
N GLY A 253 4.01 4.84 13.09
CA GLY A 253 5.01 4.55 14.11
C GLY A 253 4.99 3.07 14.52
N ASN A 254 3.80 2.52 14.75
CA ASN A 254 3.61 1.10 15.08
C ASN A 254 4.07 0.17 13.95
N ASP A 255 3.78 0.52 12.69
CA ASP A 255 4.21 -0.24 11.51
C ASP A 255 5.73 -0.27 11.38
N LEU A 256 6.41 0.86 11.66
CA LEU A 256 7.87 0.92 11.66
C LEU A 256 8.48 -0.01 12.72
N VAL A 257 7.97 0.04 13.94
CA VAL A 257 8.41 -0.87 15.02
C VAL A 257 8.16 -2.33 14.65
N GLY A 258 6.99 -2.63 14.07
CA GLY A 258 6.65 -3.98 13.60
C GLY A 258 7.60 -4.48 12.54
N ILE A 259 7.97 -3.63 11.58
CA ILE A 259 8.94 -3.95 10.53
C ILE A 259 10.33 -4.19 11.10
N GLU A 260 10.81 -3.34 12.03
CA GLU A 260 12.11 -3.50 12.67
C GLU A 260 12.21 -4.81 13.47
N LEU A 261 11.13 -5.19 14.17
CA LEU A 261 11.04 -6.49 14.86
C LEU A 261 11.04 -7.66 13.87
N GLU A 262 10.25 -7.58 12.79
CA GLU A 262 10.25 -8.61 11.74
C GLU A 262 11.64 -8.76 11.11
N GLN A 263 12.33 -7.65 10.80
CA GLN A 263 13.69 -7.64 10.26
C GLN A 263 14.69 -8.27 11.22
N SER A 264 14.64 -7.91 12.50
CA SER A 264 15.53 -8.46 13.52
C SER A 264 15.37 -9.98 13.64
N SER A 265 14.13 -10.46 13.65
CA SER A 265 13.83 -11.90 13.70
C SER A 265 14.28 -12.64 12.42
N ALA A 266 14.09 -12.03 11.25
CA ALA A 266 14.49 -12.60 9.97
C ALA A 266 16.01 -12.60 9.78
N SER A 267 16.70 -11.56 10.26
CA SER A 267 18.16 -11.44 10.21
C SER A 267 18.82 -12.51 11.06
N ARG A 268 18.31 -12.75 12.28
CA ARG A 268 18.79 -13.84 13.14
C ARG A 268 18.64 -15.21 12.46
N LYS A 269 17.46 -15.51 11.92
CA LYS A 269 17.21 -16.77 11.18
C LYS A 269 18.11 -16.90 9.95
N TYR A 270 18.34 -15.80 9.23
CA TYR A 270 19.25 -15.76 8.08
C TYR A 270 20.68 -16.11 8.51
N GLN A 271 21.20 -15.51 9.59
CA GLN A 271 22.54 -15.79 10.09
C GLN A 271 22.69 -17.25 10.54
N GLU A 272 21.69 -17.80 11.23
CA GLU A 272 21.66 -19.20 11.67
C GLU A 272 21.72 -20.17 10.48
N GLU A 273 20.84 -20.01 9.48
CA GLU A 273 20.80 -20.87 8.29
C GLU A 273 22.00 -20.67 7.35
N TYR A 274 22.52 -19.43 7.23
CA TYR A 274 23.74 -19.15 6.47
C TYR A 274 24.95 -19.84 7.09
N THR A 275 25.12 -19.74 8.42
CA THR A 275 26.22 -20.39 9.15
C THR A 275 26.15 -21.91 8.97
N LYS A 276 24.96 -22.49 9.08
CA LYS A 276 24.72 -23.91 8.81
C LYS A 276 25.09 -24.29 7.38
N MET A 277 24.67 -23.51 6.38
CA MET A 277 25.04 -23.75 4.99
C MET A 277 26.56 -23.72 4.79
N VAL A 278 27.26 -22.76 5.41
CA VAL A 278 28.74 -22.67 5.33
C VAL A 278 29.40 -23.89 5.98
N GLN A 279 28.94 -24.34 7.15
CA GLN A 279 29.44 -25.54 7.80
C GLN A 279 29.23 -26.80 6.95
N LEU A 280 28.06 -26.94 6.33
CA LEU A 280 27.76 -28.04 5.41
C LEU A 280 28.68 -28.01 4.19
N LYS A 281 28.90 -26.83 3.58
CA LYS A 281 29.85 -26.66 2.46
C LYS A 281 31.27 -27.03 2.84
N HIS A 282 31.74 -26.62 4.01
CA HIS A 282 33.07 -26.98 4.50
C HIS A 282 33.20 -28.51 4.69
N ARG A 283 32.19 -29.15 5.30
CA ARG A 283 32.16 -30.61 5.47
C ARG A 283 32.15 -31.32 4.12
N GLN A 284 31.34 -30.85 3.17
CA GLN A 284 31.28 -31.41 1.83
C GLN A 284 32.62 -31.29 1.10
N ALA A 285 33.28 -30.11 1.18
CA ALA A 285 34.59 -29.91 0.59
C ALA A 285 35.65 -30.86 1.16
N ALA A 286 35.60 -31.14 2.47
CA ALA A 286 36.48 -32.13 3.10
C ALA A 286 36.24 -33.55 2.55
N ILE A 287 34.98 -33.96 2.36
CA ILE A 287 34.64 -35.27 1.77
C ILE A 287 35.05 -35.33 0.29
N LEU A 288 34.77 -34.29 -0.49
CA LEU A 288 35.16 -34.20 -1.90
C LEU A 288 36.68 -34.30 -2.07
N LYS A 289 37.46 -33.73 -1.15
CA LYS A 289 38.93 -33.87 -1.14
C LYS A 289 39.37 -35.33 -0.92
N ARG A 290 38.65 -36.10 -0.08
CA ARG A 290 38.92 -37.53 0.12
C ARG A 290 38.55 -38.37 -1.10
N ILE A 291 37.42 -38.06 -1.73
CA ILE A 291 36.96 -38.68 -2.98
C ILE A 291 38.00 -38.43 -4.08
N ASP A 292 38.46 -37.18 -4.27
CA ASP A 292 39.48 -36.82 -5.26
C ASP A 292 40.83 -37.52 -4.99
N ALA A 293 41.25 -37.61 -3.71
CA ALA A 293 42.44 -38.37 -3.35
C ALA A 293 42.31 -39.86 -3.71
N TYR A 294 41.16 -40.48 -3.43
CA TYR A 294 40.89 -41.87 -3.80
C TYR A 294 40.86 -42.06 -5.32
N GLU A 295 40.21 -41.17 -6.06
CA GLU A 295 40.10 -41.24 -7.52
C GLU A 295 41.44 -41.07 -8.22
N LYS A 296 42.36 -40.28 -7.64
CA LYS A 296 43.76 -40.19 -8.09
C LYS A 296 44.55 -41.47 -7.82
N GLU A 297 44.34 -42.11 -6.68
CA GLU A 297 44.98 -43.39 -6.32
C GLU A 297 44.35 -44.60 -7.04
N LEU A 298 43.14 -44.44 -7.60
CA LEU A 298 42.32 -45.51 -8.16
C LEU A 298 43.00 -46.35 -9.25
N PRO A 299 43.75 -45.80 -10.22
CA PRO A 299 44.37 -46.60 -11.29
C PRO A 299 45.41 -47.58 -10.74
N ASP A 300 46.30 -47.09 -9.88
CA ASP A 300 47.34 -47.88 -9.22
C ASP A 300 46.71 -48.91 -8.28
N PHE A 301 45.66 -48.50 -7.56
CA PHE A 301 44.93 -49.37 -6.65
C PHE A 301 44.18 -50.49 -7.39
N GLN A 302 43.55 -50.20 -8.54
CA GLN A 302 42.87 -51.18 -9.38
C GLN A 302 43.86 -52.19 -9.98
N GLN A 303 45.03 -51.73 -10.43
CA GLN A 303 46.08 -52.61 -10.93
C GLN A 303 46.59 -53.55 -9.82
N LYS A 304 46.84 -53.01 -8.63
CA LYS A 304 47.24 -53.77 -7.44
C LYS A 304 46.16 -54.78 -7.03
N LYS A 305 44.88 -54.38 -7.03
CA LYS A 305 43.73 -55.25 -6.73
C LYS A 305 43.60 -56.40 -7.73
N LYS A 306 43.73 -56.14 -9.03
CA LYS A 306 43.73 -57.20 -10.08
C LYS A 306 44.88 -58.18 -9.87
N HIS A 307 46.08 -57.67 -9.59
CA HIS A 307 47.27 -58.52 -9.37
C HIS A 307 47.14 -59.37 -8.10
N VAL A 308 46.75 -58.77 -6.97
CA VAL A 308 46.55 -59.47 -5.70
C VAL A 308 45.38 -60.46 -5.78
N GLY A 309 44.28 -60.10 -6.44
CA GLY A 309 43.14 -61.00 -6.63
C GLY A 309 43.50 -62.25 -7.44
N ARG A 310 44.30 -62.10 -8.52
CA ARG A 310 44.83 -63.25 -9.27
C ARG A 310 45.75 -64.12 -8.39
N ARG A 311 46.64 -63.51 -7.62
CA ARG A 311 47.54 -64.24 -6.70
C ARG A 311 46.78 -64.97 -5.59
N HIS A 312 45.75 -64.35 -5.03
CA HIS A 312 44.87 -64.95 -4.04
C HIS A 312 44.14 -66.17 -4.64
N HIS A 313 43.54 -66.02 -5.82
CA HIS A 313 42.86 -67.11 -6.50
C HIS A 313 43.80 -68.30 -6.78
N LEU A 314 45.00 -68.03 -7.29
CA LEU A 314 46.01 -69.06 -7.51
C LEU A 314 46.42 -69.75 -6.21
N ALA A 315 46.72 -68.98 -5.15
CA ALA A 315 47.07 -69.53 -3.84
C ALA A 315 45.94 -70.38 -3.23
N LEU A 316 44.69 -69.99 -3.43
CA LEU A 316 43.51 -70.71 -2.94
C LEU A 316 43.26 -71.99 -3.73
N VAL A 317 43.50 -72.00 -5.04
CA VAL A 317 43.49 -73.21 -5.87
C VAL A 317 44.62 -74.16 -5.46
N GLU A 318 45.84 -73.64 -5.25
CA GLU A 318 46.98 -74.42 -4.74
C GLU A 318 46.69 -75.01 -3.36
N MET A 319 46.05 -74.25 -2.47
CA MET A 319 45.64 -74.70 -1.14
C MET A 319 44.65 -75.86 -1.25
N LYS A 320 43.58 -75.70 -2.04
CA LYS A 320 42.58 -76.76 -2.26
C LYS A 320 43.19 -78.03 -2.88
N LYS A 321 44.14 -77.89 -3.80
CA LYS A 321 44.89 -79.03 -4.35
C LYS A 321 45.70 -79.73 -3.25
N CYS A 322 46.44 -78.98 -2.45
CA CYS A 322 47.21 -79.54 -1.33
C CYS A 322 46.30 -80.20 -0.28
N GLU A 323 45.14 -79.63 0.01
CA GLU A 323 44.11 -80.22 0.89
C GLU A 323 43.59 -81.54 0.33
N TYR A 324 43.29 -81.59 -0.97
CA TYR A 324 42.88 -82.82 -1.66
C TYR A 324 43.96 -83.90 -1.58
N HIS A 325 45.23 -83.57 -1.87
CA HIS A 325 46.35 -84.50 -1.76
C HIS A 325 46.59 -84.97 -0.32
N LEU A 326 46.48 -84.06 0.67
CA LEU A 326 46.53 -84.40 2.09
C LEU A 326 45.41 -85.33 2.50
N HIS A 327 44.18 -85.07 2.04
CA HIS A 327 43.03 -85.91 2.32
C HIS A 327 43.18 -87.27 1.67
N ARG A 328 43.47 -87.34 0.37
CA ARG A 328 43.72 -88.58 -0.38
C ARG A 328 44.81 -89.44 0.26
N ALA A 329 45.97 -88.86 0.56
CA ALA A 329 47.07 -89.60 1.20
C ALA A 329 46.70 -90.10 2.60
N LYS A 330 45.92 -89.32 3.39
CA LYS A 330 45.39 -89.78 4.69
C LYS A 330 44.38 -90.92 4.53
N THR A 331 43.49 -90.83 3.54
CA THR A 331 42.47 -91.84 3.25
C THR A 331 43.14 -93.14 2.79
N VAL A 332 44.04 -93.10 1.81
CA VAL A 332 44.81 -94.29 1.36
C VAL A 332 45.60 -94.94 2.50
N LEU A 333 46.28 -94.15 3.35
CA LEU A 333 46.96 -94.69 4.53
C LEU A 333 46.00 -95.23 5.60
N GLY A 334 44.77 -94.72 5.67
CA GLY A 334 43.70 -95.21 6.52
C GLY A 334 43.10 -96.52 6.01
N ASP A 335 42.89 -96.61 4.70
CA ASP A 335 42.35 -97.79 4.00
C ASP A 335 43.36 -98.94 4.05
N ILE A 336 44.66 -98.69 3.81
CA ILE A 336 45.73 -99.69 4.00
C ILE A 336 45.76 -100.22 5.45
N LYS A 337 45.39 -99.40 6.45
CA LYS A 337 45.34 -99.81 7.86
C LYS A 337 44.08 -100.59 8.24
N ARG A 338 42.95 -100.32 7.58
CA ARG A 338 41.63 -100.87 7.92
C ARG A 338 41.22 -102.06 7.05
N HIS A 339 41.70 -102.09 5.81
CA HIS A 339 41.34 -103.05 4.77
C HIS A 339 42.56 -103.47 3.93
N PRO A 340 43.58 -104.11 4.52
CA PRO A 340 44.79 -104.53 3.78
C PRO A 340 44.49 -105.50 2.62
N GLU A 341 43.38 -106.24 2.69
CA GLU A 341 42.90 -107.16 1.65
C GLU A 341 42.46 -106.50 0.32
N THR A 342 42.38 -105.17 0.24
CA THR A 342 42.01 -104.45 -1.01
C THR A 342 43.16 -104.30 -2.01
N PHE A 343 44.37 -104.78 -1.68
CA PHE A 343 45.56 -104.72 -2.54
C PHE A 343 45.92 -106.14 -3.06
N PHE A 344 46.20 -106.27 -4.36
CA PHE A 344 46.43 -107.56 -5.02
C PHE A 344 47.79 -108.20 -4.70
N SER A 345 48.77 -107.41 -4.23
CA SER A 345 50.08 -107.90 -3.78
C SER A 345 50.67 -107.08 -2.61
N GLU A 346 51.53 -107.72 -1.80
CA GLU A 346 52.22 -107.08 -0.67
C GLU A 346 53.19 -105.97 -1.13
N GLU A 347 53.82 -106.14 -2.30
CA GLU A 347 54.66 -105.11 -2.90
C GLU A 347 53.88 -103.86 -3.31
N GLU A 348 52.69 -104.01 -3.89
CA GLU A 348 51.82 -102.88 -4.25
C GLU A 348 51.35 -102.12 -3.01
N MET A 349 51.01 -102.84 -1.93
CA MET A 349 50.65 -102.23 -0.65
C MET A 349 51.83 -101.45 -0.04
N GLN A 350 53.05 -102.01 -0.04
CA GLN A 350 54.22 -101.33 0.48
C GLN A 350 54.63 -100.11 -0.36
N ARG A 351 54.53 -100.19 -1.70
CA ARG A 351 54.74 -99.05 -2.60
C ARG A 351 53.72 -97.94 -2.37
N ALA A 352 52.42 -98.27 -2.33
CA ALA A 352 51.35 -97.29 -2.07
C ALA A 352 51.49 -96.63 -0.69
N LYS A 353 51.92 -97.39 0.34
CA LYS A 353 52.19 -96.88 1.68
C LYS A 353 53.40 -95.94 1.70
N LEU A 354 54.49 -96.29 1.01
CA LEU A 354 55.69 -95.44 0.90
C LEU A 354 55.39 -94.16 0.13
N GLU A 355 54.73 -94.25 -1.02
CA GLU A 355 54.32 -93.11 -1.84
C GLU A 355 53.39 -92.17 -1.07
N SER A 356 52.36 -92.71 -0.42
CA SER A 356 51.41 -91.91 0.37
C SER A 356 52.04 -91.29 1.61
N THR A 357 53.01 -91.95 2.25
CA THR A 357 53.74 -91.36 3.40
C THR A 357 54.71 -90.26 2.97
N LEU A 358 55.39 -90.42 1.84
CA LEU A 358 56.23 -89.37 1.25
C LEU A 358 55.39 -88.17 0.77
N GLU A 359 54.26 -88.42 0.11
CA GLU A 359 53.31 -87.39 -0.30
C GLU A 359 52.74 -86.65 0.92
N LEU A 360 52.36 -87.37 1.98
CA LEU A 360 51.88 -86.75 3.22
C LEU A 360 52.94 -85.85 3.88
N LYS A 361 54.21 -86.30 3.95
CA LYS A 361 55.32 -85.49 4.49
C LYS A 361 55.58 -84.24 3.65
N ARG A 362 55.57 -84.38 2.32
CA ARG A 362 55.75 -83.28 1.37
C ARG A 362 54.61 -82.26 1.47
N GLN A 363 53.37 -82.71 1.51
CA GLN A 363 52.23 -81.80 1.59
C GLN A 363 52.11 -81.14 2.97
N LYS A 364 52.45 -81.84 4.07
CA LYS A 364 52.48 -81.24 5.43
C LYS A 364 53.52 -80.13 5.57
N THR A 365 54.61 -80.16 4.80
CA THR A 365 55.65 -79.10 4.82
C THR A 365 55.29 -77.92 3.90
N ILE A 366 54.58 -78.16 2.82
CA ILE A 366 54.17 -77.13 1.85
C ILE A 366 52.89 -76.40 2.30
N PHE A 367 51.93 -77.12 2.89
CA PHE A 367 50.61 -76.60 3.25
C PHE A 367 50.65 -75.34 4.15
N PRO A 368 51.46 -75.27 5.24
CA PRO A 368 51.54 -74.06 6.07
C PRO A 368 52.04 -72.83 5.30
N LYS A 369 52.93 -73.03 4.31
CA LYS A 369 53.45 -71.93 3.47
C LYS A 369 52.37 -71.40 2.53
N ILE A 370 51.53 -72.27 1.98
CA ILE A 370 50.41 -71.88 1.11
C ILE A 370 49.30 -71.25 1.93
N SER A 371 48.94 -71.82 3.08
CA SER A 371 47.97 -71.26 4.02
C SER A 371 48.34 -69.83 4.44
N LYS A 372 49.60 -69.58 4.84
CA LYS A 372 50.08 -68.22 5.15
C LYS A 372 50.02 -67.26 3.95
N LYS A 373 50.26 -67.75 2.72
CA LYS A 373 50.09 -66.94 1.50
C LYS A 373 48.63 -66.59 1.25
N VAL A 374 47.71 -67.54 1.47
CA VAL A 374 46.26 -67.29 1.38
C VAL A 374 45.84 -66.24 2.40
N GLU A 375 46.25 -66.35 3.66
CA GLU A 375 45.95 -65.38 4.72
C GLU A 375 46.43 -63.95 4.38
N ILE A 376 47.70 -63.81 3.94
CA ILE A 376 48.27 -62.50 3.57
C ILE A 376 47.49 -61.89 2.40
N THR A 377 47.23 -62.69 1.36
CA THR A 377 46.50 -62.19 0.17
C THR A 377 45.04 -61.89 0.49
N GLU A 378 44.39 -62.68 1.35
CA GLU A 378 43.03 -62.46 1.82
C GLU A 378 42.91 -61.16 2.63
N SER A 379 43.86 -60.89 3.54
CA SER A 379 43.91 -59.63 4.30
C SER A 379 43.99 -58.41 3.37
N ILE A 380 44.82 -58.48 2.33
CA ILE A 380 44.94 -57.38 1.35
C ILE A 380 43.65 -57.23 0.53
N VAL A 381 43.03 -58.34 0.10
CA VAL A 381 41.74 -58.30 -0.62
C VAL A 381 40.63 -57.67 0.25
N LYS A 382 40.55 -58.04 1.53
CA LYS A 382 39.61 -57.45 2.49
C LYS A 382 39.86 -55.94 2.66
N HIS A 383 41.11 -55.52 2.80
CA HIS A 383 41.46 -54.10 2.88
C HIS A 383 41.05 -53.33 1.61
N CYS A 384 41.27 -53.90 0.42
CA CYS A 384 40.80 -53.31 -0.84
C CYS A 384 39.28 -53.17 -0.89
N ALA A 385 38.55 -54.20 -0.48
CA ALA A 385 37.08 -54.16 -0.45
C ALA A 385 36.55 -53.11 0.55
N GLN A 386 37.22 -52.96 1.70
CA GLN A 386 36.88 -51.93 2.69
C GLN A 386 37.09 -50.52 2.12
N ARG A 387 38.21 -50.27 1.44
CA ARG A 387 38.50 -48.96 0.82
C ARG A 387 37.49 -48.59 -0.27
N ASP A 388 37.08 -49.54 -1.11
CA ASP A 388 36.00 -49.30 -2.09
C ASP A 388 34.67 -48.97 -1.39
N SER A 389 34.35 -49.67 -0.30
CA SER A 389 33.14 -49.40 0.49
C SER A 389 33.15 -48.02 1.15
N GLU A 390 34.31 -47.58 1.66
CA GLU A 390 34.52 -46.24 2.21
C GLU A 390 34.33 -45.16 1.14
N HIS A 391 34.85 -45.37 -0.08
CA HIS A 391 34.67 -44.45 -1.20
C HIS A 391 33.20 -44.29 -1.60
N GLU A 392 32.47 -45.40 -1.73
CA GLU A 392 31.03 -45.37 -2.03
C GLU A 392 30.20 -44.78 -0.87
N ALA A 393 30.64 -44.93 0.37
CA ALA A 393 30.04 -44.24 1.51
C ALA A 393 30.30 -42.73 1.45
N ASP A 394 31.51 -42.31 1.12
CA ASP A 394 31.87 -40.90 0.96
C ASP A 394 31.11 -40.23 -0.19
N LYS A 395 30.94 -40.92 -1.33
CA LYS A 395 30.11 -40.43 -2.46
C LYS A 395 28.66 -40.21 -2.04
N ARG A 396 28.06 -41.17 -1.34
CA ARG A 396 26.69 -41.04 -0.80
C ARG A 396 26.59 -39.89 0.22
N ALA A 397 27.56 -39.77 1.11
CA ALA A 397 27.61 -38.68 2.09
C ALA A 397 27.77 -37.31 1.41
N ALA A 398 28.56 -37.21 0.35
CA ALA A 398 28.72 -35.97 -0.43
C ALA A 398 27.41 -35.56 -1.15
N MET A 399 26.66 -36.53 -1.69
CA MET A 399 25.34 -36.29 -2.29
C MET A 399 24.31 -35.84 -1.25
N GLU A 400 24.27 -36.48 -0.08
CA GLU A 400 23.38 -36.07 1.01
C GLU A 400 23.70 -34.65 1.51
N LEU A 401 24.99 -34.32 1.67
CA LEU A 401 25.40 -32.96 2.02
C LEU A 401 25.03 -31.96 0.94
N GLN A 402 25.14 -32.32 -0.35
CA GLN A 402 24.70 -31.46 -1.46
C GLN A 402 23.22 -31.13 -1.34
N PHE A 403 22.38 -32.13 -1.10
CA PHE A 403 20.94 -31.94 -0.93
C PHE A 403 20.61 -31.00 0.24
N GLN A 404 21.31 -31.16 1.38
CA GLN A 404 21.14 -30.28 2.53
C GLN A 404 21.62 -28.84 2.28
N ILE A 405 22.70 -28.67 1.52
CA ILE A 405 23.21 -27.36 1.08
C ILE A 405 22.18 -26.68 0.19
N ASP A 406 21.62 -27.39 -0.80
CA ASP A 406 20.62 -26.84 -1.72
C ASP A 406 19.35 -26.41 -0.98
N LYS A 407 18.89 -27.22 -0.02
CA LYS A 407 17.76 -26.87 0.86
C LYS A 407 18.05 -25.59 1.66
N SER A 408 19.22 -25.52 2.31
CA SER A 408 19.60 -24.37 3.13
C SER A 408 19.79 -23.11 2.27
N SER A 409 20.37 -23.26 1.07
CA SER A 409 20.57 -22.19 0.09
C SER A 409 19.24 -21.55 -0.35
N ARG A 410 18.20 -22.36 -0.62
CA ARG A 410 16.86 -21.84 -0.95
C ARG A 410 16.24 -21.04 0.20
N ILE A 411 16.41 -21.51 1.44
CA ILE A 411 15.90 -20.80 2.63
C ILE A 411 16.64 -19.48 2.81
N VAL A 412 17.97 -19.47 2.69
CA VAL A 412 18.80 -18.27 2.77
C VAL A 412 18.41 -17.25 1.70
N ALA A 413 18.19 -17.69 0.45
CA ALA A 413 17.75 -16.81 -0.63
C ALA A 413 16.38 -16.18 -0.34
N ALA A 414 15.40 -16.97 0.13
CA ALA A 414 14.07 -16.47 0.48
C ALA A 414 14.10 -15.49 1.67
N LEU A 415 14.94 -15.75 2.69
CA LEU A 415 15.13 -14.86 3.83
C LEU A 415 15.83 -13.56 3.42
N GLN A 416 16.82 -13.63 2.53
CA GLN A 416 17.49 -12.46 1.98
C GLN A 416 16.52 -11.57 1.20
N GLU A 417 15.74 -12.14 0.28
CA GLU A 417 14.72 -11.39 -0.47
C GLU A 417 13.71 -10.72 0.49
N LYS A 418 13.27 -11.44 1.52
CA LYS A 418 12.36 -10.89 2.54
C LYS A 418 12.99 -9.71 3.29
N LEU A 419 14.26 -9.83 3.71
CA LEU A 419 15.00 -8.76 4.39
C LEU A 419 15.19 -7.54 3.50
N GLU A 420 15.59 -7.73 2.24
CA GLU A 420 15.76 -6.65 1.26
C GLU A 420 14.44 -5.93 1.01
N ARG A 421 13.35 -6.68 0.81
CA ARG A 421 12.00 -6.13 0.62
C ARG A 421 11.56 -5.31 1.83
N SER A 422 11.71 -5.87 3.03
CA SER A 422 11.35 -5.20 4.29
C SER A 422 12.16 -3.91 4.50
N THR A 423 13.48 -3.95 4.25
CA THR A 423 14.38 -2.79 4.36
C THR A 423 13.98 -1.67 3.40
N ARG A 424 13.57 -2.02 2.17
CA ARG A 424 13.09 -1.02 1.18
C ARG A 424 11.82 -0.33 1.66
N TYR A 425 10.85 -1.08 2.19
CA TYR A 425 9.59 -0.51 2.66
C TYR A 425 9.73 0.28 3.96
N GLU A 426 10.59 -0.15 4.87
CA GLU A 426 10.96 0.61 6.06
C GLU A 426 11.47 2.00 5.68
N LYS A 427 12.37 2.10 4.69
CA LYS A 427 12.88 3.40 4.20
C LYS A 427 11.76 4.29 3.68
N VAL A 428 10.78 3.72 2.97
CA VAL A 428 9.62 4.47 2.46
C VAL A 428 8.74 4.96 3.61
N LEU A 429 8.37 4.09 4.55
CA LEU A 429 7.54 4.44 5.70
C LEU A 429 8.23 5.46 6.60
N ARG A 430 9.52 5.27 6.90
CA ARG A 430 10.33 6.16 7.73
C ARG A 430 10.44 7.53 7.08
N HIS A 431 10.55 7.59 5.75
CA HIS A 431 10.48 8.83 5.00
C HIS A 431 9.10 9.51 5.14
N ILE A 432 8.00 8.78 4.93
CA ILE A 432 6.63 9.31 5.11
C ILE A 432 6.42 9.85 6.54
N PHE A 433 6.80 9.06 7.54
CA PHE A 433 6.70 9.39 8.95
C PHE A 433 7.50 10.67 9.28
N THR A 434 8.73 10.76 8.78
CA THR A 434 9.56 11.96 8.93
C THR A 434 8.92 13.17 8.25
N LEU A 435 8.39 13.01 7.03
CA LEU A 435 7.69 14.09 6.34
C LEU A 435 6.47 14.56 7.13
N LYS A 436 5.74 13.64 7.77
CA LYS A 436 4.59 13.95 8.61
C LYS A 436 4.93 14.75 9.86
N GLN A 437 6.02 14.40 10.53
CA GLN A 437 6.40 15.04 11.78
C GLN A 437 7.26 16.30 11.59
N SER A 438 7.93 16.44 10.44
CA SER A 438 8.88 17.52 10.22
C SER A 438 8.22 18.90 10.07
N PRO A 439 8.61 19.91 10.88
CA PRO A 439 8.21 21.30 10.68
C PRO A 439 8.65 21.88 9.33
N SER A 440 9.73 21.34 8.75
CA SER A 440 10.23 21.72 7.43
C SER A 440 9.27 21.31 6.32
N SER A 441 8.58 20.17 6.45
CA SER A 441 7.53 19.76 5.52
C SER A 441 6.37 20.74 5.50
N MET A 442 5.92 21.18 6.69
CA MET A 442 4.88 22.20 6.80
C MET A 442 5.31 23.54 6.18
N LYS A 443 6.58 23.93 6.35
CA LYS A 443 7.16 25.10 5.66
C LYS A 443 7.09 24.94 4.15
N LYS A 444 7.53 23.80 3.63
CA LYS A 444 7.50 23.53 2.19
C LYS A 444 6.07 23.53 1.65
N ILE A 445 5.11 22.94 2.35
CA ILE A 445 3.68 22.94 1.98
C ILE A 445 3.10 24.35 1.99
N PHE A 446 3.35 25.13 3.05
CA PHE A 446 2.85 26.50 3.16
C PHE A 446 3.32 27.37 1.98
N HIS A 447 4.60 27.27 1.63
CA HIS A 447 5.25 28.02 0.54
C HIS A 447 5.14 27.36 -0.84
N ASN A 448 4.39 26.26 -0.99
CA ASN A 448 4.25 25.52 -2.25
C ASN A 448 5.58 25.02 -2.86
N LEU A 449 6.61 24.81 -2.01
CA LEU A 449 7.92 24.31 -2.39
C LEU A 449 7.87 22.82 -2.75
N GLN A 450 8.79 22.39 -3.60
CA GLN A 450 8.93 20.97 -3.93
C GLN A 450 9.39 20.16 -2.70
N MET A 451 8.72 19.05 -2.45
CA MET A 451 9.15 18.02 -1.50
C MET A 451 10.13 17.08 -2.21
N ASP A 452 11.15 16.60 -1.51
CA ASP A 452 12.16 15.71 -2.11
C ASP A 452 11.59 14.29 -2.21
N ASP A 453 10.84 14.02 -3.27
CA ASP A 453 10.17 12.73 -3.48
C ASP A 453 11.04 11.69 -4.20
N ARG A 454 12.34 11.96 -4.34
CA ARG A 454 13.28 11.11 -5.09
C ARG A 454 13.34 9.70 -4.52
N LEU A 455 13.28 9.56 -3.19
CA LEU A 455 13.34 8.28 -2.49
C LEU A 455 12.15 7.39 -2.83
N GLN A 456 10.91 7.87 -2.69
CA GLN A 456 9.71 7.09 -3.03
C GLN A 456 9.68 6.70 -4.51
N ASN A 457 10.00 7.64 -5.40
CA ASN A 457 9.99 7.38 -6.84
C ASN A 457 11.08 6.38 -7.25
N SER A 458 12.23 6.35 -6.58
CA SER A 458 13.28 5.37 -6.85
C SER A 458 12.94 3.98 -6.31
N LEU A 459 12.33 3.91 -5.12
CA LEU A 459 12.06 2.64 -4.42
C LEU A 459 10.82 1.92 -4.95
N ILE A 460 9.84 2.64 -5.53
CA ILE A 460 8.60 2.07 -6.07
C ILE A 460 8.76 1.63 -7.54
N LYS A 461 9.70 2.23 -8.30
CA LYS A 461 9.90 1.95 -9.74
C LYS A 461 10.52 0.59 -10.05
N GLU A 462 11.22 -0.06 -9.12
CA GLU A 462 11.93 -1.32 -9.40
C GLU A 462 11.02 -2.54 -9.67
N ARG A 463 9.69 -2.43 -9.52
CA ARG A 463 8.73 -3.50 -9.87
C ARG A 463 7.80 -3.19 -11.05
N SER A 464 7.87 -2.01 -11.65
CA SER A 464 7.04 -1.70 -12.82
C SER A 464 7.73 -2.18 -14.09
N VAL A 465 7.26 -3.32 -14.61
CA VAL A 465 7.19 -3.57 -16.06
C VAL A 465 6.68 -2.30 -16.74
N SER A 466 7.23 -1.98 -17.90
CA SER A 466 6.90 -0.84 -18.76
C SER A 466 5.47 -0.32 -18.58
N PRO A 467 5.25 1.00 -18.46
CA PRO A 467 3.92 1.59 -18.39
C PRO A 467 3.26 1.46 -19.77
N THR A 468 2.76 0.28 -20.09
CA THR A 468 1.98 -0.02 -21.29
C THR A 468 0.80 -0.92 -20.92
N LEU A 469 0.12 -0.56 -19.83
CA LEU A 469 -1.26 -0.93 -19.64
C LEU A 469 -2.06 0.35 -19.50
N MET A 470 -2.95 0.52 -20.48
CA MET A 470 -3.88 1.62 -20.64
C MET A 470 -4.66 1.87 -19.35
N LEU A 471 -4.17 2.81 -18.55
CA LEU A 471 -5.05 3.70 -17.82
C LEU A 471 -5.25 4.91 -18.73
N ALA A 472 -6.52 5.23 -19.00
CA ALA A 472 -6.89 6.39 -19.80
C ALA A 472 -6.05 7.62 -19.39
N PRO A 473 -5.69 8.52 -20.34
CA PRO A 473 -4.88 9.72 -20.07
C PRO A 473 -5.44 10.64 -18.97
N GLU A 474 -6.67 10.39 -18.53
CA GLU A 474 -7.49 11.19 -17.64
C GLU A 474 -7.23 10.95 -16.14
N ILE A 475 -6.33 10.04 -15.72
CA ILE A 475 -6.09 9.77 -14.28
C ILE A 475 -4.75 10.33 -13.77
N GLU A 476 -3.74 10.49 -14.63
CA GLU A 476 -2.47 11.16 -14.23
C GLU A 476 -2.60 12.69 -14.16
N GLU A 477 -3.64 13.27 -14.77
CA GLU A 477 -3.84 14.73 -14.77
C GLU A 477 -4.64 15.23 -13.55
N TYR A 478 -5.31 14.33 -12.82
CA TYR A 478 -6.33 14.69 -11.82
C TYR A 478 -5.94 14.38 -10.36
N THR A 479 -4.82 13.69 -10.14
CA THR A 479 -4.33 13.36 -8.79
C THR A 479 -3.06 14.19 -8.46
N LEU A 480 -3.19 15.15 -7.55
CA LEU A 480 -2.07 15.87 -6.87
C LEU A 480 -1.22 16.91 -7.65
N GLY A 481 -1.73 17.58 -8.68
CA GLY A 481 -1.05 18.77 -9.23
C GLY A 481 -1.34 20.06 -8.44
N ASN A 482 -0.33 20.63 -7.77
CA ASN A 482 -0.36 22.03 -7.30
C ASN A 482 -0.72 22.94 -8.51
N PRO A 483 -1.65 23.92 -8.42
CA PRO A 483 -1.98 24.80 -9.54
C PRO A 483 -0.75 25.46 -10.17
N ILE A 484 0.27 25.81 -9.37
CA ILE A 484 1.54 26.32 -9.90
C ILE A 484 2.34 25.25 -10.67
N GLN A 485 2.25 23.98 -10.28
CA GLN A 485 2.92 22.88 -10.97
C GLN A 485 2.26 22.57 -12.31
N MET A 486 0.92 22.65 -12.37
CA MET A 486 0.19 22.55 -13.63
C MET A 486 0.55 23.72 -14.55
N ALA A 487 0.50 24.96 -14.03
CA ALA A 487 0.90 26.15 -14.78
C ALA A 487 2.34 26.02 -15.30
N CYS A 488 3.28 25.59 -14.45
CA CYS A 488 4.66 25.36 -14.88
C CYS A 488 4.78 24.28 -15.96
N ARG A 489 3.99 23.19 -15.89
CA ARG A 489 3.99 22.15 -16.93
C ARG A 489 3.44 22.65 -18.26
N VAL A 490 2.33 23.40 -18.22
CA VAL A 490 1.70 24.01 -19.41
C VAL A 490 2.68 24.99 -20.05
N VAL A 491 3.31 25.85 -19.26
CA VAL A 491 4.31 26.81 -19.72
C VAL A 491 5.55 26.10 -20.27
N ALA A 492 6.11 25.11 -19.56
CA ALA A 492 7.28 24.37 -20.00
C ALA A 492 7.09 23.68 -21.36
N LYS A 493 5.88 23.19 -21.64
CA LYS A 493 5.53 22.56 -22.92
C LYS A 493 5.48 23.54 -24.09
N ALA A 494 5.19 24.82 -23.84
CA ALA A 494 4.81 25.77 -24.90
C ALA A 494 5.69 27.01 -25.01
N ILE A 495 6.64 27.22 -24.08
CA ILE A 495 7.51 28.39 -24.05
C ILE A 495 8.72 28.31 -24.99
N GLU A 496 9.06 27.10 -25.45
CA GLU A 496 10.11 26.83 -26.44
C GLU A 496 11.45 27.50 -26.14
N GLN A 497 11.84 28.53 -26.91
CA GLN A 497 13.11 29.23 -26.76
C GLN A 497 13.04 30.39 -25.76
N ASP A 498 11.85 30.89 -25.42
CA ASP A 498 11.69 32.05 -24.53
C ASP A 498 11.87 31.71 -23.04
N TRP A 499 12.20 30.46 -22.71
CA TRP A 499 12.36 30.00 -21.34
C TRP A 499 13.45 30.77 -20.59
N PHE A 500 14.55 31.15 -21.26
CA PHE A 500 15.61 31.93 -20.63
C PHE A 500 15.12 33.33 -20.28
N ARG A 501 14.40 34.00 -21.20
CA ARG A 501 13.80 35.33 -20.97
C ARG A 501 12.80 35.29 -19.82
N LEU A 502 11.99 34.22 -19.75
CA LEU A 502 11.09 34.02 -18.64
C LEU A 502 11.87 33.95 -17.33
N TYR A 503 12.95 33.16 -17.25
CA TYR A 503 13.68 32.94 -16.01
C TYR A 503 14.22 34.23 -15.38
N PHE A 504 14.75 35.15 -16.19
CA PHE A 504 15.21 36.46 -15.71
C PHE A 504 14.07 37.39 -15.24
N GLN A 505 12.86 37.20 -15.76
CA GLN A 505 11.69 38.00 -15.41
C GLN A 505 10.87 37.40 -14.26
N LEU A 506 11.19 36.16 -13.84
CA LEU A 506 10.55 35.52 -12.71
C LEU A 506 10.96 36.20 -11.41
N PRO A 507 10.02 36.48 -10.49
CA PRO A 507 10.39 37.06 -9.21
C PRO A 507 11.15 36.05 -8.36
N PHE A 508 12.18 36.51 -7.65
CA PHE A 508 12.93 35.75 -6.65
C PHE A 508 12.74 36.39 -5.26
N TYR A 509 12.55 35.56 -4.23
CA TYR A 509 12.42 35.99 -2.84
C TYR A 509 13.26 35.04 -1.97
N PRO A 510 14.44 35.47 -1.49
CA PRO A 510 15.04 36.81 -1.63
C PRO A 510 15.44 37.18 -3.08
N PRO A 511 15.56 38.48 -3.42
CA PRO A 511 15.99 38.91 -4.75
C PRO A 511 17.41 38.38 -5.03
N ARG A 512 17.63 37.89 -6.25
CA ARG A 512 18.93 37.37 -6.69
C ARG A 512 19.59 38.33 -7.67
N GLY A 513 20.91 38.44 -7.60
CA GLY A 513 21.68 39.27 -8.53
C GLY A 513 21.81 38.62 -9.90
N GLN A 514 22.21 39.40 -10.91
CA GLN A 514 22.38 38.91 -12.29
C GLN A 514 23.38 37.75 -12.38
N VAL A 515 24.50 37.83 -11.64
CA VAL A 515 25.55 36.80 -11.57
C VAL A 515 25.00 35.44 -11.11
N ASP A 516 24.09 35.46 -10.14
CA ASP A 516 23.44 34.26 -9.61
C ASP A 516 22.49 33.61 -10.63
N LEU A 517 21.78 34.43 -11.40
CA LEU A 517 20.85 33.97 -12.43
C LEU A 517 21.61 33.38 -13.62
N ASP A 518 22.71 34.01 -14.05
CA ASP A 518 23.57 33.52 -15.12
C ASP A 518 24.21 32.18 -14.73
N ALA A 519 24.69 32.06 -13.49
CA ALA A 519 25.25 30.81 -12.97
C ALA A 519 24.23 29.65 -12.91
N ASP A 520 22.96 29.96 -12.64
CA ASP A 520 21.88 28.97 -12.64
C ASP A 520 21.52 28.52 -14.05
N VAL A 521 21.44 29.44 -15.01
CA VAL A 521 21.21 29.13 -16.43
C VAL A 521 22.34 28.25 -16.95
N ASP A 522 23.59 28.59 -16.64
CA ASP A 522 24.76 27.78 -16.99
C ASP A 522 24.69 26.38 -16.37
N ARG A 523 24.24 26.27 -15.12
CA ARG A 523 24.08 24.98 -14.44
C ARG A 523 22.97 24.13 -15.08
N ILE A 524 21.85 24.74 -15.45
CA ILE A 524 20.75 24.08 -16.15
C ILE A 524 21.22 23.57 -17.52
N ASN A 525 21.93 24.43 -18.29
CA ASN A 525 22.50 24.07 -19.58
C ASN A 525 23.55 22.95 -19.47
N LYS A 526 24.45 23.02 -18.48
CA LYS A 526 25.46 21.97 -18.22
C LYS A 526 24.85 20.65 -17.74
N ARG A 527 23.69 20.69 -17.09
CA ARG A 527 23.01 19.48 -16.59
C ARG A 527 22.19 18.78 -17.68
N LEU A 528 21.73 19.53 -18.68
CA LEU A 528 20.88 19.06 -19.77
C LEU A 528 21.53 19.36 -21.13
N VAL A 529 22.81 19.02 -21.29
CA VAL A 529 23.59 19.26 -22.52
C VAL A 529 22.95 18.64 -23.77
N ARG A 530 22.16 17.58 -23.60
CA ARG A 530 21.41 16.89 -24.67
C ARG A 530 19.89 16.95 -24.48
N GLY A 531 19.40 17.76 -23.55
CA GLY A 531 17.97 17.81 -23.21
C GLY A 531 17.15 18.57 -24.24
N ASN A 532 15.92 18.13 -24.48
CA ASN A 532 15.00 18.86 -25.36
C ASN A 532 14.61 20.20 -24.73
N ARG A 533 14.22 21.19 -25.54
CA ARG A 533 13.85 22.56 -25.07
C ARG A 533 12.79 22.56 -23.96
N GLN A 534 11.84 21.63 -24.04
CA GLN A 534 10.84 21.41 -23.00
C GLN A 534 11.45 20.94 -21.67
N GLU A 535 12.50 20.12 -21.69
CA GLU A 535 13.18 19.62 -20.49
C GLU A 535 13.97 20.74 -19.82
N LEU A 536 14.61 21.61 -20.61
CA LEU A 536 15.28 22.83 -20.12
C LEU A 536 14.28 23.77 -19.44
N ALA A 537 13.15 24.05 -20.08
CA ALA A 537 12.09 24.88 -19.49
C ALA A 537 11.48 24.24 -18.22
N THR A 538 11.36 22.91 -18.19
CA THR A 538 10.86 22.16 -17.02
C THR A 538 11.84 22.25 -15.85
N GLU A 539 13.13 22.04 -16.08
CA GLU A 539 14.16 22.13 -15.04
C GLU A 539 14.38 23.58 -14.59
N MET A 540 14.24 24.55 -15.48
CA MET A 540 14.24 25.98 -15.14
C MET A 540 13.09 26.33 -14.19
N LEU A 541 11.86 25.98 -14.53
CA LEU A 541 10.70 26.25 -13.68
C LEU A 541 10.75 25.46 -12.38
N ALA A 542 11.34 24.25 -12.40
CA ALA A 542 11.63 23.50 -11.18
C ALA A 542 12.68 24.20 -10.30
N THR A 543 13.72 24.77 -10.91
CA THR A 543 14.80 25.50 -10.22
C THR A 543 14.27 26.80 -9.63
N TRP A 544 13.51 27.59 -10.39
CA TRP A 544 12.79 28.75 -9.89
C TRP A 544 11.91 28.37 -8.68
N ARG A 545 11.11 27.31 -8.79
CA ARG A 545 10.26 26.84 -7.68
C ARG A 545 11.01 26.34 -6.46
N ARG A 546 12.25 25.85 -6.62
CA ARG A 546 13.09 25.41 -5.49
C ARG A 546 13.69 26.62 -4.76
N LEU A 547 14.08 27.64 -5.51
CA LEU A 547 14.81 28.81 -5.01
C LEU A 547 13.89 29.95 -4.57
N HIS A 548 12.67 29.98 -5.08
CA HIS A 548 11.69 31.02 -4.79
C HIS A 548 10.72 30.58 -3.69
N THR A 549 10.75 31.27 -2.55
CA THR A 549 9.95 30.94 -1.36
C THR A 549 8.46 31.29 -1.46
N ARG A 550 8.00 31.95 -2.54
CA ARG A 550 6.61 32.44 -2.68
C ARG A 550 6.01 32.22 -4.07
N ALA A 551 6.38 31.14 -4.77
CA ALA A 551 5.92 30.89 -6.13
C ALA A 551 4.38 30.74 -6.20
N ASN A 552 3.72 31.66 -6.90
CA ASN A 552 2.29 31.62 -7.18
C ASN A 552 2.03 31.68 -8.70
N VAL A 553 0.81 31.31 -9.11
CA VAL A 553 0.41 31.30 -10.52
C VAL A 553 0.36 32.71 -11.10
N GLU A 554 -0.09 33.68 -10.31
CA GLU A 554 -0.17 35.08 -10.77
C GLU A 554 1.20 35.69 -11.06
N ALA A 555 2.24 35.43 -10.24
CA ALA A 555 3.60 35.90 -10.56
C ALA A 555 4.16 35.26 -11.82
N LEU A 556 3.82 33.99 -12.08
CA LEU A 556 4.18 33.32 -13.33
C LEU A 556 3.45 33.97 -14.52
N LYS A 557 2.17 34.32 -14.37
CA LYS A 557 1.38 35.03 -15.40
C LYS A 557 1.89 36.44 -15.65
N GLU A 558 2.24 37.18 -14.61
CA GLU A 558 2.87 38.51 -14.72
C GLU A 558 4.22 38.42 -15.45
N ALA A 559 5.05 37.44 -15.10
CA ALA A 559 6.33 37.22 -15.77
C ALA A 559 6.14 36.84 -17.25
N LEU A 560 5.13 36.03 -17.58
CA LEU A 560 4.73 35.72 -18.96
C LEU A 560 4.24 36.97 -19.71
N GLY A 561 3.51 37.85 -19.03
CA GLY A 561 3.09 39.14 -19.57
C GLY A 561 4.28 40.04 -19.91
N ARG A 562 5.29 40.12 -19.03
CA ARG A 562 6.50 40.92 -19.26
C ARG A 562 7.34 40.46 -20.45
N ILE A 563 7.32 39.17 -20.78
CA ILE A 563 8.00 38.65 -21.98
C ILE A 563 7.12 38.68 -23.24
N GLY A 564 5.91 39.25 -23.18
CA GLY A 564 4.99 39.35 -24.32
C GLY A 564 4.28 38.04 -24.68
N ARG A 565 4.28 37.02 -23.80
CA ARG A 565 3.65 35.70 -24.02
C ARG A 565 2.31 35.57 -23.31
N GLN A 566 1.40 36.50 -23.60
CA GLN A 566 0.05 36.51 -23.02
C GLN A 566 -0.80 35.32 -23.51
N ASP A 567 -0.45 34.75 -24.67
CA ASP A 567 -0.96 33.48 -25.19
C ASP A 567 -0.81 32.32 -24.19
N LEU A 568 0.33 32.25 -23.51
CA LEU A 568 0.61 31.21 -22.52
C LEU A 568 -0.15 31.44 -21.22
N SER A 569 -0.34 32.70 -20.80
CA SER A 569 -1.17 33.04 -19.65
C SER A 569 -2.62 32.59 -19.86
N GLN A 570 -3.20 32.88 -21.03
CA GLN A 570 -4.56 32.44 -21.38
C GLN A 570 -4.68 30.91 -21.48
N ARG A 571 -3.64 30.23 -21.98
CA ARG A 571 -3.60 28.74 -21.98
C ARG A 571 -3.56 28.18 -20.56
N VAL A 572 -2.83 28.80 -19.64
CA VAL A 572 -2.83 28.40 -18.22
C VAL A 572 -4.22 28.58 -17.62
N ASP A 573 -4.87 29.71 -17.86
CA ASP A 573 -6.23 29.98 -17.37
C ASP A 573 -7.26 28.99 -17.96
N ALA A 574 -7.16 28.68 -19.26
CA ALA A 574 -8.01 27.68 -19.91
C ALA A 574 -7.81 26.28 -19.32
N HIS A 575 -6.58 25.88 -19.00
CA HIS A 575 -6.30 24.59 -18.34
C HIS A 575 -6.79 24.57 -16.88
N LEU A 576 -6.69 25.69 -16.15
CA LEU A 576 -7.23 25.81 -14.80
C LEU A 576 -8.77 25.77 -14.81
N ALA A 577 -9.42 26.41 -15.78
CA ALA A 577 -10.86 26.38 -15.97
C ALA A 577 -11.38 25.00 -16.40
N ARG A 578 -10.68 24.31 -17.33
CA ARG A 578 -11.01 22.93 -17.71
C ARG A 578 -10.93 21.97 -16.52
N ARG A 579 -9.94 22.15 -15.63
CA ARG A 579 -9.85 21.37 -14.38
C ARG A 579 -11.09 21.58 -13.49
N LEU A 580 -11.56 22.81 -13.35
CA LEU A 580 -12.79 23.11 -12.59
C LEU A 580 -14.02 22.48 -13.24
N HIS A 581 -14.10 22.50 -14.58
CA HIS A 581 -15.22 21.94 -15.34
C HIS A 581 -15.25 20.40 -15.35
N VAL A 582 -14.09 19.73 -15.47
CA VAL A 582 -14.02 18.26 -15.44
C VAL A 582 -14.27 17.71 -14.03
N GLN A 583 -13.90 18.45 -12.98
CA GLN A 583 -14.34 18.12 -11.62
C GLN A 583 -15.87 18.14 -11.49
N ALA A 584 -16.53 19.12 -12.12
CA ALA A 584 -17.99 19.21 -12.13
C ALA A 584 -18.65 18.12 -13.00
N SER A 585 -18.05 17.71 -14.12
CA SER A 585 -18.61 16.67 -15.00
C SER A 585 -18.42 15.24 -14.46
N GLN A 586 -17.28 14.94 -13.84
CA GLN A 586 -17.04 13.67 -13.14
C GLN A 586 -17.97 13.51 -11.94
N GLN A 587 -18.28 14.60 -11.23
CA GLN A 587 -19.30 14.61 -10.18
C GLN A 587 -20.69 14.25 -10.71
N ARG A 588 -21.09 14.77 -11.89
CA ARG A 588 -22.36 14.42 -12.55
C ARG A 588 -22.41 12.97 -13.05
N SER A 589 -21.31 12.44 -13.59
CA SER A 589 -21.22 11.04 -14.03
C SER A 589 -21.29 10.03 -12.86
N MET A 590 -20.65 10.34 -11.73
CA MET A 590 -20.77 9.50 -10.54
C MET A 590 -22.18 9.57 -9.94
N GLN A 591 -22.82 10.75 -9.96
CA GLN A 591 -24.22 10.90 -9.58
C GLN A 591 -25.15 10.04 -10.46
N SER A 592 -24.92 9.99 -11.78
CA SER A 592 -25.75 9.20 -12.70
C SER A 592 -25.60 7.67 -12.51
N MET A 593 -24.42 7.19 -12.10
CA MET A 593 -24.23 5.77 -11.78
C MET A 593 -24.86 5.37 -10.44
N THR A 594 -24.88 6.28 -9.45
CA THR A 594 -25.61 6.03 -8.19
C THR A 594 -27.12 6.09 -8.37
N THR A 595 -27.65 6.99 -9.22
CA THR A 595 -29.09 7.02 -9.52
C THR A 595 -29.53 5.82 -10.35
N ALA A 596 -28.71 5.34 -11.29
CA ALA A 596 -28.99 4.10 -12.03
C ALA A 596 -29.03 2.86 -11.11
N ARG A 597 -28.09 2.75 -10.16
CA ARG A 597 -28.11 1.66 -9.15
C ARG A 597 -29.27 1.76 -8.16
N GLN A 598 -29.71 2.97 -7.82
CA GLN A 598 -30.91 3.18 -7.00
C GLN A 598 -32.18 2.84 -7.79
N GLN A 599 -32.23 3.11 -9.10
CA GLN A 599 -33.35 2.72 -9.96
C GLN A 599 -33.43 1.21 -10.19
N ASP A 600 -32.28 0.52 -10.31
CA ASP A 600 -32.22 -0.95 -10.39
C ASP A 600 -32.59 -1.64 -9.07
N ALA A 601 -32.22 -1.04 -7.93
CA ALA A 601 -32.69 -1.49 -6.61
C ALA A 601 -34.21 -1.31 -6.48
N VAL A 602 -34.77 -0.17 -6.92
CA VAL A 602 -36.22 0.05 -6.89
C VAL A 602 -36.97 -0.97 -7.77
N ARG A 603 -36.42 -1.34 -8.94
CA ARG A 603 -37.02 -2.38 -9.81
C ARG A 603 -37.01 -3.78 -9.19
N THR A 604 -35.97 -4.13 -8.45
CA THR A 604 -35.86 -5.45 -7.77
C THR A 604 -36.76 -5.57 -6.54
N TYR A 605 -37.10 -4.45 -5.87
CA TYR A 605 -38.05 -4.45 -4.76
C TYR A 605 -39.52 -4.34 -5.18
N THR A 606 -39.83 -3.82 -6.37
CA THR A 606 -41.20 -3.82 -6.94
C THR A 606 -41.63 -5.17 -7.54
N SER A 607 -40.71 -6.14 -7.69
CA SER A 607 -40.98 -7.47 -8.22
C SER A 607 -41.21 -8.56 -7.17
N LEU A 608 -41.24 -8.21 -5.88
CA LEU A 608 -41.62 -9.17 -4.83
C LEU A 608 -43.15 -9.14 -4.65
N PRO A 609 -43.85 -10.27 -4.79
CA PRO A 609 -45.28 -10.34 -4.50
C PRO A 609 -45.51 -10.04 -3.02
N ALA A 610 -46.50 -9.19 -2.72
CA ALA A 610 -46.93 -8.93 -1.36
C ALA A 610 -47.40 -10.24 -0.70
N LEU A 611 -46.80 -10.59 0.44
CA LEU A 611 -47.30 -11.56 1.41
C LEU A 611 -47.92 -10.81 2.59
#